data_AF-A0A7X5BGU8-F1
#
_entry.id   AF-A0A7X5BGU8-F1
#
_cell.length_a   1.000
_cell.length_b   1.000
_cell.length_c   1.000
_cell.angle_alpha   90.00
_cell.angle_beta   90.00
_cell.angle_gamma   90.00
#
_symmetry.space_group_name_H-M   'P 1'
#
loop_
_entity.id
_entity.type
_entity.pdbx_description
1 polymer ?
#
loop_
_entity_poly.entity_id
_entity_poly.type
_entity_poly.pdbx_seq_one_letter_code
_entity_poly.pdbx_strand_id
1 'polypeptide(L)'
;MPKKVLILGTLLSVPFQLHSSDWFETNTPLAQAHQNLLTNDLEGMFTSLVEVWQLKQNKNIQSHLNDLFVQSLSIDCGKSLNNQPFPEWIKSITITNIDIQSPGRDAYQVLVEAQTSKELTDVKLTKWVKKPLSSDILFSRKGDNVTNGWRTYLKRYNLNNKLSIGLY
;
A
#
# COMPACT_ATOMS: atom_id res chain seq x y z
N MET A 1 33.85 50.15 -29.37
CA MET A 1 32.81 49.11 -29.12
C MET A 1 33.49 47.76 -29.30
N PRO A 2 33.55 46.87 -28.29
CA PRO A 2 32.41 46.03 -27.94
C PRO A 2 32.35 45.65 -26.43
N LYS A 3 31.48 46.30 -25.65
CA LYS A 3 31.18 45.92 -24.25
C LYS A 3 29.97 44.98 -24.10
N LYS A 4 29.43 44.45 -25.20
CA LYS A 4 28.13 43.75 -25.21
C LYS A 4 28.21 42.23 -25.05
N VAL A 5 29.41 41.63 -25.05
CA VAL A 5 29.55 40.16 -25.04
C VAL A 5 29.59 39.58 -23.61
N LEU A 6 29.82 40.40 -22.59
CA LEU A 6 30.11 39.89 -21.24
C LEU A 6 28.86 39.53 -20.41
N ILE A 7 27.65 39.84 -20.89
CA ILE A 7 26.40 39.59 -20.13
C ILE A 7 25.77 38.22 -20.49
N LEU A 8 26.22 37.55 -21.56
CA LEU A 8 25.64 36.26 -21.96
C LEU A 8 26.25 35.05 -21.22
N GLY A 9 27.41 35.23 -20.57
CA GLY A 9 28.09 34.14 -19.85
C GLY A 9 27.52 33.81 -18.47
N THR A 10 26.77 34.74 -17.85
CA THR A 10 26.26 34.56 -16.48
C THR A 10 24.91 33.85 -16.40
N LEU A 11 24.23 33.58 -17.53
CA LEU A 11 22.99 32.80 -17.53
C LEU A 11 23.22 31.28 -17.53
N LEU A 12 24.43 30.81 -17.83
CA LEU A 12 24.75 29.38 -17.94
C LEU A 12 25.31 28.76 -16.65
N SER A 13 25.52 29.55 -15.61
CA SER A 13 26.08 29.10 -14.32
C SER A 13 25.03 28.99 -13.21
N VAL A 14 23.74 29.10 -13.54
CA VAL A 14 22.69 28.75 -12.56
C VAL A 14 22.55 27.24 -12.60
N PRO A 15 22.95 26.50 -11.54
CA PRO A 15 22.63 25.09 -11.49
C PRO A 15 21.11 24.97 -11.58
N PHE A 16 20.61 24.17 -12.53
CA PHE A 16 19.24 23.69 -12.52
C PHE A 16 19.08 22.77 -11.30
N GLN A 17 19.10 23.34 -10.10
CA GLN A 17 18.56 22.70 -8.93
C GLN A 17 17.06 22.64 -9.20
N LEU A 18 16.61 21.50 -9.71
CA LEU A 18 15.20 21.11 -9.63
C LEU A 18 14.80 21.34 -8.17
N HIS A 19 13.97 22.37 -7.95
CA HIS A 19 13.50 22.78 -6.64
C HIS A 19 12.74 21.61 -6.00
N SER A 20 13.45 20.73 -5.28
CA SER A 20 12.88 20.09 -4.10
C SER A 20 12.68 21.23 -3.11
N SER A 21 11.43 21.68 -2.97
CA SER A 21 11.05 22.75 -2.07
C SER A 21 11.71 22.61 -0.69
N ASP A 22 12.45 23.64 -0.25
CA ASP A 22 13.07 23.82 1.08
C ASP A 22 12.05 23.84 2.26
N TRP A 23 10.86 23.28 2.08
CA TRP A 23 9.78 23.30 3.07
C TRP A 23 9.99 22.33 4.23
N PHE A 24 10.91 21.37 4.09
CA PHE A 24 11.21 20.38 5.12
C PHE A 24 12.66 20.51 5.57
N GLU A 25 12.87 20.99 6.79
CA GLU A 25 14.21 21.13 7.39
C GLU A 25 14.90 19.77 7.66
N THR A 26 14.14 18.66 7.61
CA THR A 26 14.67 17.32 7.91
C THR A 26 14.28 16.29 6.85
N ASN A 27 15.27 15.54 6.37
CA ASN A 27 15.10 14.42 5.42
C ASN A 27 14.67 13.13 6.13
N THR A 28 13.68 13.19 7.00
CA THR A 28 13.13 11.98 7.64
C THR A 28 12.15 11.29 6.69
N PRO A 29 11.98 9.95 6.76
CA PRO A 29 10.99 9.25 5.93
C PRO A 29 9.56 9.76 6.16
N LEU A 30 9.24 10.25 7.36
CA LEU A 30 7.94 10.89 7.63
C LEU A 30 7.80 12.24 6.89
N ALA A 31 8.84 13.07 6.90
CA ALA A 31 8.83 14.35 6.16
C ALA A 31 8.75 14.11 4.64
N GLN A 32 9.45 13.10 4.14
CA GLN A 32 9.38 12.69 2.74
C GLN A 32 7.98 12.19 2.35
N ALA A 33 7.30 11.43 3.22
CA ALA A 33 5.92 11.03 2.98
C ALA A 33 4.98 12.24 2.82
N HIS A 34 5.12 13.26 3.68
CA HIS A 34 4.36 14.51 3.55
C HIS A 34 4.70 15.27 2.27
N GLN A 35 5.99 15.43 1.96
CA GLN A 35 6.44 16.11 0.75
C GLN A 35 5.85 15.45 -0.50
N ASN A 36 5.96 14.13 -0.59
CA ASN A 36 5.48 13.35 -1.72
C ASN A 36 3.95 13.44 -1.86
N LEU A 37 3.20 13.50 -0.74
CA LEU A 37 1.76 13.75 -0.77
C LEU A 37 1.42 15.13 -1.35
N LEU A 38 2.17 16.18 -0.97
CA LEU A 38 1.96 17.55 -1.46
C LEU A 38 2.35 17.72 -2.93
N THR A 39 3.32 16.93 -3.42
CA THR A 39 3.76 16.94 -4.83
C THR A 39 2.99 15.96 -5.71
N ASN A 40 1.93 15.32 -5.20
CA ASN A 40 1.15 14.27 -5.87
C ASN A 40 1.97 13.03 -6.29
N ASP A 41 3.08 12.75 -5.61
CA ASP A 41 3.83 11.50 -5.75
C ASP A 41 3.33 10.46 -4.73
N LEU A 42 2.25 9.77 -5.09
CA LEU A 42 1.60 8.77 -4.23
C LEU A 42 2.47 7.53 -4.01
N GLU A 43 3.24 7.10 -5.01
CA GLU A 43 4.12 5.93 -4.94
C GLU A 43 5.32 6.21 -3.99
N GLY A 44 5.96 7.37 -4.14
CA GLY A 44 7.03 7.82 -3.25
C GLY A 44 6.55 8.04 -1.82
N MET A 45 5.35 8.58 -1.65
CA MET A 45 4.73 8.74 -0.33
C MET A 45 4.50 7.39 0.35
N PHE A 46 3.91 6.42 -0.37
CA PHE A 46 3.63 5.09 0.18
C PHE A 46 4.91 4.35 0.56
N THR A 47 5.95 4.44 -0.26
CA THR A 47 7.27 3.86 0.04
C THR A 47 7.83 4.41 1.34
N SER A 48 7.75 5.74 1.52
CA SER A 48 8.23 6.41 2.73
C SER A 48 7.41 6.01 3.97
N LEU A 49 6.09 5.87 3.84
CA LEU A 49 5.22 5.37 4.93
C LEU A 49 5.59 3.94 5.37
N VAL A 50 5.83 3.04 4.41
CA VAL A 50 6.24 1.66 4.69
C VAL A 50 7.56 1.64 5.46
N GLU A 51 8.51 2.49 5.11
CA GLU A 51 9.77 2.64 5.85
C GLU A 51 9.51 3.04 7.31
N VAL A 52 8.67 4.06 7.55
CA VAL A 52 8.32 4.48 8.91
C VAL A 52 7.60 3.36 9.69
N TRP A 53 6.74 2.57 9.06
CA TRP A 53 6.09 1.42 9.69
C TRP A 53 7.05 0.30 10.10
N GLN A 54 8.18 0.16 9.41
CA GLN A 54 9.20 -0.82 9.75
C GLN A 54 10.11 -0.34 10.91
N LEU A 55 10.16 0.96 11.20
CA LEU A 55 10.95 1.50 12.32
C LEU A 55 10.36 1.12 13.69
N LYS A 56 11.23 0.73 14.63
CA LYS A 56 10.84 0.27 15.98
C LYS A 56 10.12 1.33 16.84
N GLN A 57 10.22 2.62 16.51
CA GLN A 57 9.71 3.74 17.32
C GLN A 57 8.29 4.21 16.94
N ASN A 58 7.52 3.37 16.24
CA ASN A 58 6.24 3.76 15.65
C ASN A 58 5.08 4.00 16.64
N LYS A 59 5.15 3.48 17.87
CA LYS A 59 3.96 3.40 18.76
C LYS A 59 3.25 4.72 19.02
N ASN A 60 3.98 5.84 19.07
CA ASN A 60 3.39 7.17 19.35
C ASN A 60 2.88 7.88 18.08
N ILE A 61 3.30 7.44 16.89
CA ILE A 61 2.95 8.07 15.60
C ILE A 61 2.03 7.20 14.75
N GLN A 62 1.69 5.99 15.22
CA GLN A 62 0.93 5.02 14.44
C GLN A 62 -0.44 5.56 13.98
N SER A 63 -1.16 6.29 14.83
CA SER A 63 -2.43 6.90 14.44
C SER A 63 -2.23 7.90 13.30
N HIS A 64 -1.23 8.77 13.44
CA HIS A 64 -0.87 9.77 12.43
C HIS A 64 -0.50 9.14 11.08
N LEU A 65 0.25 8.03 11.09
CA LEU A 65 0.58 7.31 9.87
C LEU A 65 -0.65 6.67 9.21
N ASN A 66 -1.58 6.15 10.02
CA ASN A 66 -2.84 5.62 9.50
C ASN A 66 -3.68 6.73 8.88
N ASP A 67 -3.73 7.90 9.50
CA ASP A 67 -4.47 9.06 9.00
C ASP A 67 -3.88 9.57 7.69
N LEU A 68 -2.55 9.66 7.59
CA LEU A 68 -1.84 10.03 6.35
C LEU A 68 -2.11 9.02 5.23
N PHE A 69 -2.05 7.72 5.56
CA PHE A 69 -2.38 6.67 4.60
C PHE A 69 -3.83 6.78 4.12
N VAL A 70 -4.80 6.96 5.02
CA VAL A 70 -6.22 7.15 4.64
C VAL A 70 -6.41 8.40 3.78
N GLN A 71 -5.69 9.48 4.08
CA GLN A 71 -5.72 10.70 3.27
C GLN A 71 -5.22 10.42 1.85
N SER A 72 -4.14 9.65 1.69
CA SER A 72 -3.62 9.31 0.37
C SER A 72 -4.63 8.52 -0.49
N LEU A 73 -5.43 7.65 0.13
CA LEU A 73 -6.49 6.89 -0.55
C LEU A 73 -7.60 7.80 -1.10
N SER A 74 -7.79 9.00 -0.56
CA SER A 74 -8.82 9.93 -1.04
C SER A 74 -8.50 10.55 -2.41
N ILE A 75 -7.24 10.50 -2.85
CA ILE A 75 -6.80 11.12 -4.11
C ILE A 75 -7.21 10.26 -5.31
N ASP A 76 -6.95 8.96 -5.27
CA ASP A 76 -7.20 8.06 -6.41
C ASP A 76 -7.70 6.66 -6.02
N CYS A 77 -8.27 6.54 -4.81
CA CYS A 77 -8.70 5.26 -4.23
C CYS A 77 -7.55 4.25 -4.04
N GLY A 78 -6.30 4.72 -4.00
CA GLY A 78 -5.11 3.89 -3.78
C GLY A 78 -4.56 3.25 -5.06
N LYS A 79 -5.04 3.66 -6.24
CA LYS A 79 -4.67 3.04 -7.52
C LYS A 79 -3.17 3.19 -7.84
N SER A 80 -2.58 4.34 -7.52
CA SER A 80 -1.18 4.67 -7.80
C SER A 80 -0.23 4.44 -6.61
N LEU A 81 -0.72 3.87 -5.50
CA LEU A 81 0.14 3.49 -4.37
C LEU A 81 1.14 2.39 -4.75
N ASN A 82 0.78 1.55 -5.72
CA ASN A 82 1.66 0.53 -6.28
C ASN A 82 1.31 0.28 -7.74
N ASN A 83 2.29 0.47 -8.63
CA ASN A 83 2.14 0.29 -10.08
C ASN A 83 2.67 -1.07 -10.57
N GLN A 84 3.10 -1.96 -9.67
CA GLN A 84 3.64 -3.26 -10.07
C GLN A 84 2.54 -4.19 -10.58
N PRO A 85 2.58 -4.61 -11.87
CA PRO A 85 1.57 -5.51 -12.41
C PRO A 85 1.71 -6.90 -11.80
N PHE A 86 0.57 -7.60 -11.70
CA PHE A 86 0.58 -9.02 -11.37
C PHE A 86 1.23 -9.85 -12.49
N PRO A 87 1.85 -10.98 -12.16
CA PRO A 87 2.26 -11.95 -13.16
C PRO A 87 1.08 -12.45 -13.99
N GLU A 88 1.31 -12.82 -15.27
CA GLU A 88 0.29 -13.30 -16.23
C GLU A 88 -0.58 -14.47 -15.74
N TRP A 89 -0.14 -15.22 -14.72
CA TRP A 89 -0.89 -16.35 -14.17
C TRP A 89 -1.87 -15.96 -13.04
N ILE A 90 -1.82 -14.71 -12.56
CA ILE A 90 -2.73 -14.14 -11.56
C ILE A 90 -3.57 -13.08 -12.26
N LYS A 91 -4.88 -13.29 -12.30
CA LYS A 91 -5.82 -12.29 -12.84
C LYS A 91 -6.19 -11.24 -11.80
N SER A 92 -6.46 -11.69 -10.57
CA SER A 92 -6.82 -10.79 -9.47
C SER A 92 -6.58 -11.44 -8.11
N ILE A 93 -6.33 -10.59 -7.12
CA ILE A 93 -6.35 -10.93 -5.70
C ILE A 93 -7.25 -9.91 -5.01
N THR A 94 -8.28 -10.40 -4.34
CA THR A 94 -9.24 -9.57 -3.60
C THR A 94 -9.16 -9.94 -2.13
N ILE A 95 -8.93 -8.94 -1.28
CA ILE A 95 -8.96 -9.10 0.17
C ILE A 95 -10.18 -8.34 0.69
N THR A 96 -11.09 -9.05 1.35
CA THR A 96 -12.31 -8.48 1.92
C THR A 96 -12.32 -8.68 3.42
N ASN A 97 -12.38 -7.57 4.16
CA ASN A 97 -12.61 -7.58 5.59
C ASN A 97 -14.12 -7.49 5.87
N ILE A 98 -14.64 -8.39 6.71
CA ILE A 98 -16.06 -8.50 7.03
C ILE A 98 -16.24 -8.38 8.54
N ASP A 99 -16.96 -7.32 8.95
CA ASP A 99 -17.39 -7.08 10.32
C ASP A 99 -18.88 -7.45 10.44
N ILE A 100 -19.19 -8.56 11.11
CA ILE A 100 -20.56 -9.02 11.35
C ILE A 100 -20.95 -8.59 12.76
N GLN A 101 -21.92 -7.69 12.86
CA GLN A 101 -22.45 -7.18 14.13
C GLN A 101 -23.84 -7.81 14.34
N SER A 102 -23.97 -8.67 15.35
CA SER A 102 -25.24 -9.32 15.71
C SER A 102 -25.60 -9.03 17.16
N PRO A 103 -26.90 -9.06 17.54
CA PRO A 103 -27.30 -8.85 18.93
C PRO A 103 -26.56 -9.81 19.87
N GLY A 104 -25.70 -9.26 20.74
CA GLY A 104 -24.94 -10.01 21.73
C GLY A 104 -23.66 -10.68 21.24
N ARG A 105 -23.29 -10.58 19.96
CA ARG A 105 -22.00 -11.09 19.44
C ARG A 105 -21.50 -10.36 18.20
N ASP A 106 -20.21 -10.07 18.22
CA ASP A 106 -19.45 -9.61 17.07
C ASP A 106 -18.65 -10.78 16.47
N ALA A 107 -18.61 -10.86 15.14
CA ALA A 107 -17.77 -11.81 14.42
C ALA A 107 -16.97 -11.08 13.33
N TYR A 108 -15.69 -11.42 13.24
CA TYR A 108 -14.77 -10.79 12.29
C TYR A 108 -14.22 -11.84 11.35
N GLN A 109 -14.23 -11.56 10.05
CA GLN A 109 -13.73 -12.48 9.03
C GLN A 109 -12.92 -11.75 7.98
N VAL A 110 -11.90 -12.42 7.45
CA VAL A 110 -11.17 -11.96 6.27
C VAL A 110 -11.29 -13.02 5.19
N LEU A 111 -11.69 -12.59 4.00
CA LEU A 111 -11.72 -13.41 2.80
C LEU A 111 -10.58 -12.99 1.89
N VAL A 112 -9.81 -13.95 1.42
CA VAL A 112 -8.81 -13.78 0.37
C VAL A 112 -9.27 -14.60 -0.82
N GLU A 113 -9.70 -13.91 -1.87
CA GLU A 113 -10.06 -14.51 -3.15
C GLU A 113 -8.92 -14.31 -4.14
N ALA A 114 -8.47 -15.38 -4.78
CA ALA A 114 -7.43 -15.34 -5.81
C ALA A 114 -7.93 -16.01 -7.08
N GLN A 115 -7.86 -15.30 -8.21
CA GLN A 115 -8.18 -15.83 -9.53
C GLN A 115 -6.89 -16.11 -10.29
N THR A 116 -6.65 -17.38 -10.61
CA THR A 116 -5.37 -17.83 -11.17
C THR A 116 -5.56 -18.85 -12.29
N SER A 117 -4.65 -18.85 -13.27
CA SER A 117 -4.66 -19.84 -14.37
C SER A 117 -3.94 -21.13 -13.98
N LYS A 118 -3.02 -21.05 -13.01
CA LYS A 118 -2.32 -22.20 -12.41
C LYS A 118 -3.09 -22.75 -11.22
N GLU A 119 -2.82 -24.00 -10.87
CA GLU A 119 -3.38 -24.59 -9.65
C GLU A 119 -2.63 -24.09 -8.42
N LEU A 120 -3.37 -23.63 -7.41
CA LEU A 120 -2.83 -23.19 -6.13
C LEU A 120 -2.99 -24.28 -5.08
N THR A 121 -1.88 -24.61 -4.41
CA THR A 121 -1.89 -25.49 -3.23
C THR A 121 -2.37 -24.76 -1.99
N ASP A 122 -2.00 -23.48 -1.83
CA ASP A 122 -2.39 -22.66 -0.69
C ASP A 122 -2.29 -21.16 -1.00
N VAL A 123 -3.02 -20.35 -0.23
CA VAL A 123 -2.92 -18.88 -0.20
C VAL A 123 -2.74 -18.47 1.26
N LYS A 124 -1.82 -17.55 1.57
CA LYS A 124 -1.59 -17.10 2.95
C LYS A 124 -1.56 -15.58 3.03
N LEU A 125 -2.23 -15.04 4.03
CA LEU A 125 -2.15 -13.64 4.44
C LEU A 125 -1.57 -13.60 5.87
N THR A 126 -0.49 -12.85 6.08
CA THR A 126 0.31 -12.94 7.32
C THR A 126 0.78 -11.58 7.81
N LYS A 127 0.37 -11.18 9.01
CA LYS A 127 0.82 -9.91 9.60
C LYS A 127 2.35 -9.85 9.70
N TRP A 128 2.96 -8.75 9.28
CA TRP A 128 4.42 -8.54 9.40
C TRP A 128 4.84 -8.50 10.88
N VAL A 129 5.96 -9.11 11.33
CA VAL A 129 6.93 -9.95 10.61
C VAL A 129 6.57 -11.44 10.82
N LYS A 130 5.62 -11.99 10.05
CA LYS A 130 5.21 -13.42 10.03
C LYS A 130 4.35 -13.92 11.20
N LYS A 131 3.34 -13.16 11.62
CA LYS A 131 2.30 -13.64 12.53
C LYS A 131 1.10 -14.18 11.72
N PRO A 132 0.64 -15.42 11.95
CA PRO A 132 -0.57 -15.91 11.31
C PRO A 132 -1.77 -15.06 11.76
N LEU A 133 -2.70 -14.80 10.84
CA LEU A 133 -3.91 -14.04 11.15
C LEU A 133 -4.89 -14.81 12.04
N SER A 134 -5.03 -16.10 11.77
CA SER A 134 -5.90 -16.99 12.54
C SER A 134 -5.40 -18.43 12.45
N SER A 135 -5.74 -19.22 13.46
CA SER A 135 -5.64 -20.67 13.45
C SER A 135 -6.84 -21.33 12.75
N ASP A 136 -7.98 -20.63 12.68
CA ASP A 136 -9.20 -21.12 12.03
C ASP A 136 -9.27 -20.59 10.60
N ILE A 137 -8.98 -21.48 9.66
CA ILE A 137 -8.86 -21.20 8.24
C ILE A 137 -9.63 -22.21 7.41
N LEU A 138 -10.36 -21.73 6.40
CA LEU A 138 -11.03 -22.57 5.42
C LEU A 138 -10.56 -22.18 4.02
N PHE A 139 -9.89 -23.11 3.35
CA PHE A 139 -9.49 -22.97 1.96
C PHE A 139 -10.42 -23.78 1.07
N SER A 140 -11.01 -23.15 0.08
CA SER A 140 -11.88 -23.81 -0.88
C SER A 140 -11.60 -23.31 -2.29
N ARG A 141 -11.74 -24.21 -3.26
CA ARG A 141 -11.80 -23.85 -4.67
C ARG A 141 -13.25 -23.58 -5.01
N LYS A 142 -13.56 -22.37 -5.48
CA LYS A 142 -14.87 -22.05 -6.03
C LYS A 142 -14.88 -22.59 -7.46
N GLY A 143 -15.56 -23.72 -7.65
CA GLY A 143 -15.73 -24.32 -8.97
C GLY A 143 -16.64 -23.42 -9.80
N ASP A 144 -16.09 -22.81 -10.84
CA ASP A 144 -16.89 -22.09 -11.82
C ASP A 144 -16.64 -22.76 -13.17
N ASN A 145 -17.66 -23.43 -13.69
CA ASN A 145 -17.57 -24.20 -14.94
C ASN A 145 -17.68 -23.28 -16.19
N VAL A 146 -17.69 -21.97 -15.95
CA VAL A 146 -18.01 -20.94 -16.94
C VAL A 146 -16.76 -20.14 -17.36
N THR A 147 -15.66 -20.20 -16.59
CA THR A 147 -14.45 -19.41 -16.86
C THR A 147 -13.37 -20.23 -17.57
N ASN A 148 -13.09 -19.87 -18.84
CA ASN A 148 -12.06 -20.46 -19.70
C ASN A 148 -10.67 -20.49 -19.04
N GLY A 149 -10.31 -21.60 -18.38
CA GLY A 149 -8.96 -21.87 -17.85
C GLY A 149 -8.57 -21.11 -16.57
N TRP A 150 -9.42 -20.24 -16.04
CA TRP A 150 -9.19 -19.52 -14.79
C TRP A 150 -9.90 -20.21 -13.62
N ARG A 151 -9.21 -20.34 -12.49
CA ARG A 151 -9.71 -20.96 -11.26
C ARG A 151 -9.76 -19.93 -10.15
N THR A 152 -10.88 -19.91 -9.43
CA THR A 152 -11.07 -19.05 -8.27
C THR A 152 -10.85 -19.83 -6.99
N TYR A 153 -9.94 -19.35 -6.15
CA TYR A 153 -9.64 -19.88 -4.84
C TYR A 153 -10.10 -18.89 -3.77
N LEU A 154 -10.72 -19.39 -2.72
CA LEU A 154 -11.18 -18.60 -1.59
C LEU A 154 -10.55 -19.14 -0.32
N LYS A 155 -9.91 -18.26 0.45
CA LYS A 155 -9.49 -18.55 1.80
C LYS A 155 -10.19 -17.64 2.80
N ARG A 156 -10.89 -18.24 3.75
CA ARG A 156 -11.54 -17.57 4.87
C ARG A 156 -10.68 -17.70 6.12
N TYR A 157 -10.47 -16.58 6.80
CA TYR A 157 -9.87 -16.50 8.13
C TYR A 157 -10.96 -16.03 9.10
N ASN A 158 -11.28 -16.83 10.11
CA ASN A 158 -12.15 -16.38 11.20
C ASN A 158 -11.30 -15.69 12.27
N LEU A 159 -11.58 -14.44 12.58
CA LEU A 159 -10.78 -13.62 13.48
C LEU A 159 -11.48 -13.44 14.83
N ASN A 160 -10.69 -13.45 15.91
CA ASN A 160 -11.19 -13.16 17.25
C ASN A 160 -11.44 -11.65 17.47
N ASN A 161 -10.73 -10.81 16.73
CA ASN A 161 -10.79 -9.35 16.84
C ASN A 161 -10.82 -8.72 15.45
N LYS A 162 -11.32 -7.49 15.37
CA LYS A 162 -11.26 -6.67 14.15
C LYS A 162 -9.83 -6.56 13.62
N LEU A 163 -9.68 -6.67 12.31
CA LEU A 163 -8.38 -6.49 11.64
C LEU A 163 -7.93 -5.02 11.76
N SER A 164 -6.77 -4.79 12.38
CA SER A 164 -6.18 -3.45 12.53
C SER A 164 -5.53 -2.97 11.24
N ILE A 165 -5.44 -1.65 10.99
CA ILE A 165 -4.57 -1.11 9.94
C ILE A 165 -3.11 -1.44 10.26
N GLY A 166 -2.33 -1.83 9.26
CA GLY A 166 -0.91 -2.13 9.40
C GLY A 166 -0.34 -2.98 8.27
N LEU A 167 0.88 -3.48 8.47
CA LEU A 167 1.60 -4.30 7.49
C LEU A 167 1.22 -5.79 7.61
N TYR A 168 0.87 -6.39 6.47
CA TYR A 168 0.39 -7.77 6.31
C TYR A 168 1.06 -8.49 5.13
#